data_AF-A0A8T4VYR6-F1
#
_entry.id   AF-A0A8T4VYR6-F1
#
_cell.length_a   1.000
_cell.length_b   1.000
_cell.length_c   1.000
_cell.angle_alpha   90.00
_cell.angle_beta   90.00
_cell.angle_gamma   90.00
#
_symmetry.space_group_name_H-M   'P 1'
#
loop_
_entity.id
_entity.type
_entity.pdbx_description
1 polymer ?
#
loop_
_entity_poly.entity_id
_entity_poly.type
_entity_poly.pdbx_seq_one_letter_code
_entity_poly.pdbx_strand_id
1 'polypeptide(L)'
;MRRRNKQIAFNLKHNITPQTIQKPIPEKTVEIKDTKHIPPSDIPDVIMDLEKEMQQAAEDLEFEKAIFLRDKIKQLKYQLANN
;
A
#
# COMPACT_ATOMS: atom_id res chain seq x y z
N MET A 1 -30.54 -14.87 1.54
CA MET A 1 -30.07 -16.29 1.54
C MET A 1 -29.99 -16.98 0.17
N ARG A 2 -30.67 -16.52 -0.90
CA ARG A 2 -30.70 -17.22 -2.21
C ARG A 2 -29.33 -17.43 -2.90
N ARG A 3 -28.44 -16.43 -2.86
CA ARG A 3 -27.13 -16.47 -3.55
C ARG A 3 -26.13 -17.43 -2.89
N ARG A 4 -26.06 -17.41 -1.56
CA ARG A 4 -25.20 -18.28 -0.76
C ARG A 4 -25.53 -19.75 -1.00
N ASN A 5 -26.82 -20.11 -1.03
CA ASN A 5 -27.26 -21.49 -1.27
C ASN A 5 -26.86 -21.99 -2.67
N LYS A 6 -26.94 -21.12 -3.69
CA LYS A 6 -26.44 -21.45 -5.04
C LYS A 6 -24.93 -21.68 -5.05
N GLN A 7 -24.17 -20.84 -4.34
CA GLN A 7 -22.72 -20.99 -4.22
C GLN A 7 -22.33 -22.27 -3.47
N ILE A 8 -23.03 -22.63 -2.39
CA ILE A 8 -22.80 -23.87 -1.65
C ILE A 8 -23.13 -25.10 -2.52
N ALA A 9 -24.28 -25.09 -3.21
CA ALA A 9 -24.67 -26.19 -4.09
C ALA A 9 -23.68 -26.37 -5.26
N PHE A 10 -23.19 -25.27 -5.83
CA PHE A 10 -22.15 -25.30 -6.85
C PHE A 10 -20.82 -25.82 -6.28
N ASN A 11 -20.38 -25.30 -5.13
CA ASN A 11 -19.16 -25.73 -4.48
C ASN A 11 -19.19 -27.22 -4.14
N LEU A 12 -20.31 -27.73 -3.62
CA LEU A 12 -20.51 -29.14 -3.31
C LEU A 12 -20.49 -30.01 -4.56
N LYS A 13 -21.17 -29.59 -5.64
CA LYS A 13 -21.21 -30.31 -6.93
C LYS A 13 -19.83 -30.38 -7.61
N HIS A 14 -18.99 -29.39 -7.38
CA HIS A 14 -17.68 -29.26 -8.04
C HIS A 14 -16.49 -29.51 -7.10
N ASN A 15 -16.73 -30.02 -5.89
CA ASN A 15 -15.69 -30.27 -4.88
C ASN A 15 -14.80 -29.05 -4.57
N ILE A 16 -15.36 -27.84 -4.61
CA ILE A 16 -14.64 -26.58 -4.35
C ILE A 16 -14.71 -26.26 -2.86
N THR A 17 -13.54 -26.16 -2.22
CA THR A 17 -13.41 -25.62 -0.86
C THR A 17 -13.22 -24.11 -0.93
N PRO A 18 -14.07 -23.29 -0.29
CA PRO A 18 -13.90 -21.85 -0.29
C PRO A 18 -12.64 -21.48 0.48
N GLN A 19 -11.74 -20.72 -0.16
CA GLN A 19 -10.53 -20.18 0.46
C GLN A 19 -10.46 -18.67 0.29
N THR A 20 -9.77 -17.99 1.21
CA THR A 20 -9.49 -16.56 1.11
C THR A 20 -8.47 -16.34 -0.01
N ILE A 21 -8.75 -15.39 -0.90
CA ILE A 21 -7.81 -14.99 -1.95
C ILE A 21 -6.58 -14.35 -1.28
N GLN A 22 -5.40 -14.91 -1.49
CA GLN A 22 -4.13 -14.27 -1.15
C GLN A 22 -3.47 -13.81 -2.45
N LYS A 23 -3.54 -12.51 -2.73
CA LYS A 23 -2.85 -11.90 -3.89
C LYS A 23 -1.54 -11.27 -3.41
N PRO A 24 -0.38 -11.67 -3.95
CA PRO A 24 0.86 -10.94 -3.71
C PRO A 24 0.73 -9.55 -4.35
N ILE A 25 1.16 -8.53 -3.64
CA ILE A 25 1.25 -7.18 -4.20
C ILE A 25 2.37 -7.22 -5.25
N PRO A 26 2.11 -6.86 -6.51
CA PRO A 26 3.17 -6.84 -7.51
C PRO A 26 4.26 -5.86 -7.07
N GLU A 27 5.51 -6.35 -6.99
CA GLU A 27 6.67 -5.52 -6.70
C GLU A 27 6.92 -4.57 -7.88
N LYS A 28 6.53 -3.31 -7.73
CA LYS A 28 7.00 -2.23 -8.60
C LYS A 28 8.24 -1.63 -7.95
N THR A 29 9.41 -1.89 -8.52
CA THR A 29 10.67 -1.25 -8.13
C THR A 29 10.65 0.20 -8.61
N VAL A 30 10.17 1.10 -7.75
CA VAL A 30 10.41 2.53 -7.95
C VAL A 30 11.76 2.83 -7.33
N GLU A 31 12.77 3.10 -8.15
CA GLU A 31 14.09 3.53 -7.67
C GLU A 31 13.97 4.91 -7.03
N ILE A 32 13.82 4.95 -5.71
CA ILE A 32 13.78 6.20 -4.94
C ILE A 32 15.21 6.71 -4.82
N LYS A 33 15.56 7.68 -5.68
CA LYS A 33 16.83 8.40 -5.60
C LYS A 33 16.79 9.36 -4.40
N ASP A 34 17.78 9.18 -3.52
CA ASP A 34 18.32 10.14 -2.56
C ASP A 34 17.41 10.63 -1.39
N THR A 35 17.36 9.85 -0.31
CA THR A 35 16.91 10.31 1.03
C THR A 35 18.04 10.39 2.07
N LYS A 36 19.31 10.41 1.62
CA LYS A 36 20.49 10.25 2.50
C LYS A 36 20.85 11.44 3.40
N HIS A 37 20.18 12.59 3.32
CA HIS A 37 20.63 13.84 3.98
C HIS A 37 19.57 14.61 4.77
N ILE A 38 18.49 13.97 5.24
CA ILE A 38 17.51 14.65 6.10
C ILE A 38 17.91 14.46 7.58
N PRO A 39 18.05 15.53 8.38
CA PRO A 39 18.31 15.40 9.82
C PRO A 39 17.18 14.63 10.50
N PRO A 40 17.46 13.71 11.45
CA PRO A 40 16.41 12.92 12.11
C PRO A 40 15.30 13.75 12.78
N SER A 41 15.63 14.97 13.21
CA SER A 41 14.69 15.92 13.82
C SER A 41 13.60 16.39 12.88
N ASP A 42 13.89 16.46 11.58
CA ASP A 42 13.02 17.07 10.58
C ASP A 42 12.21 16.02 9.81
N ILE A 43 12.58 14.73 9.97
CA ILE A 43 11.89 13.59 9.34
C ILE A 43 10.39 13.56 9.69
N PRO A 44 9.93 13.80 10.94
CA PRO A 44 8.51 13.80 11.26
C PRO A 44 7.70 14.85 10.48
N ASP A 45 8.23 16.07 10.35
CA ASP A 45 7.57 17.17 9.64
C ASP A 45 7.50 16.86 8.13
N VAL A 46 8.59 16.34 7.56
CA VAL A 46 8.62 15.92 6.15
C VAL A 46 7.64 14.77 5.88
N ILE A 47 7.49 13.82 6.81
CA ILE A 47 6.50 12.73 6.68
C ILE A 47 5.08 13.31 6.65
N MET A 48 4.76 14.27 7.52
CA MET A 48 3.44 14.91 7.55
C MET A 48 3.11 15.61 6.22
N ASP A 49 4.06 16.35 5.66
CA ASP A 49 3.87 17.01 4.36
C ASP A 49 3.69 16.00 3.22
N LEU A 50 4.48 14.92 3.21
CA LEU A 50 4.35 13.85 2.21
C LEU A 50 3.03 13.08 2.34
N GLU A 51 2.53 12.87 3.56
CA GLU A 51 1.24 12.22 3.80
C GLU A 51 0.09 13.08 3.24
N LYS A 52 0.16 14.40 3.42
CA LYS A 52 -0.78 15.35 2.84
C LYS A 52 -0.73 15.33 1.30
N GLU A 53 0.47 15.34 0.72
CA GLU A 53 0.64 15.27 -0.74
C GLU A 53 0.14 13.93 -1.31
N MET A 54 0.36 12.83 -0.59
CA MET A 54 -0.10 11.50 -0.98
C MET A 54 -1.64 11.44 -1.00
N GLN A 55 -2.28 12.04 0.02
CA GLN A 55 -3.73 12.08 0.10
C GLN A 55 -4.33 12.94 -1.01
N GLN A 56 -3.74 14.09 -1.29
CA GLN A 56 -4.14 14.92 -2.43
C GLN A 56 -4.01 14.16 -3.76
N ALA A 57 -2.87 13.50 -3.99
CA ALA A 57 -2.67 12.69 -5.20
C ALA A 57 -3.69 11.54 -5.32
N ALA A 58 -4.14 10.97 -4.19
CA ALA A 58 -5.18 9.95 -4.19
C ALA A 58 -6.57 10.53 -4.52
N GLU A 59 -6.89 11.73 -4.04
CA GLU A 59 -8.11 12.47 -4.37
C GLU A 59 -8.15 12.86 -5.85
N ASP A 60 -7.01 13.27 -6.40
CA ASP A 60 -6.83 13.63 -7.81
C ASP A 60 -6.72 12.41 -8.76
N LEU A 61 -6.87 11.19 -8.22
CA LEU A 61 -6.74 9.92 -8.94
C LEU A 61 -5.35 9.66 -9.56
N GLU A 62 -4.32 10.38 -9.09
CA GLU A 62 -2.91 10.20 -9.46
C GLU A 62 -2.26 9.05 -8.68
N PHE A 63 -2.71 7.83 -8.93
CA PHE A 63 -2.29 6.66 -8.13
C PHE A 63 -0.79 6.37 -8.20
N GLU A 64 -0.13 6.64 -9.33
CA GLU A 64 1.32 6.43 -9.45
C GLU A 64 2.09 7.36 -8.54
N LYS A 65 1.66 8.63 -8.43
CA LYS A 65 2.24 9.61 -7.52
C LYS A 65 1.97 9.23 -6.07
N ALA A 66 0.75 8.83 -5.73
CA ALA A 66 0.41 8.38 -4.38
C ALA A 66 1.22 7.13 -3.96
N ILE A 67 1.44 6.18 -4.86
CA ILE A 67 2.28 4.99 -4.61
C ILE A 67 3.72 5.40 -4.33
N PHE A 68 4.28 6.31 -5.14
CA PHE A 68 5.64 6.81 -4.92
C PHE A 68 5.79 7.52 -3.56
N LEU A 69 4.84 8.39 -3.21
CA LEU A 69 4.86 9.12 -1.93
C LEU A 69 4.74 8.16 -0.74
N ARG A 70 3.87 7.14 -0.83
CA ARG A 70 3.76 6.07 0.17
C ARG A 70 5.10 5.36 0.40
N ASP A 71 5.79 4.99 -0.68
CA ASP A 71 7.05 4.25 -0.56
C ASP A 71 8.17 5.13 0.00
N LYS A 72 8.16 6.43 -0.33
CA LYS A 72 9.07 7.42 0.26
C LYS A 72 8.82 7.62 1.76
N ILE A 73 7.56 7.74 2.19
CA ILE A 73 7.19 7.82 3.61
C ILE A 73 7.66 6.56 4.35
N LYS A 74 7.49 5.38 3.76
CA LYS A 74 7.94 4.11 4.35
C LYS A 74 9.45 4.07 4.56
N GLN A 75 10.24 4.58 3.60
CA GLN A 75 11.69 4.69 3.76
C GLN A 75 12.10 5.65 4.87
N LEU A 76 11.46 6.83 4.96
CA LEU A 76 11.74 7.80 6.02
C LEU A 76 11.40 7.25 7.41
N LYS A 77 10.26 6.56 7.54
CA LYS A 77 9.88 5.86 8.78
C LYS A 77 10.89 4.78 9.16
N TYR A 78 11.43 4.05 8.17
CA TYR A 78 12.49 3.07 8.41
C TYR A 78 13.81 3.74 8.85
N GLN A 79 14.19 4.86 8.26
CA GLN A 79 15.39 5.61 8.67
C GLN A 79 15.29 6.15 10.10
N LEU A 80 14.11 6.64 10.50
CA LEU A 80 13.83 7.11 11.86
C LEU A 80 13.91 5.97 12.88
N ALA A 81 13.43 4.77 12.53
CA ALA A 81 13.43 3.62 13.43
C ALA A 81 14.81 2.94 13.58
N ASN A 82 15.74 3.17 12.66
CA ASN A 82 17.09 2.60 12.66
C ASN A 82 18.21 3.62 12.97
N ASN A 83 17.84 4.85 13.34
CA ASN A 83 18.72 5.82 14.00
C ASN A 83 18.42 5.85 15.49
#